data_AF-A0A257F114-F1
#
_entry.id   AF-A0A257F114-F1
#
_cell.length_a   1.000
_cell.length_b   1.000
_cell.length_c   1.000
_cell.angle_alpha   90.00
_cell.angle_beta   90.00
_cell.angle_gamma   90.00
#
_symmetry.space_group_name_H-M   'P 1'
#
loop_
_entity.id
_entity.type
_entity.pdbx_description
1 polymer ?
#
loop_
_entity_poly.entity_id
_entity_poly.type
_entity_poly.pdbx_seq_one_letter_code
_entity_poly.pdbx_strand_id
1 'polypeptide(L)'
;MTMRMQTIAVGAKAEVAQTLLSSLVPALRPSQGPGVAVLTVAVLSDTVPDWLGAMAGLGLRLLCVGADGASLLPQDQPDILFIDAPFVMSDRRLALLVAQLRWGRSDLVVVLADGMIGQDHGFAHDLNFDPSLGADHAGDALAVALSILSRKRQGGDLPRQKPLFVPLLRRPSVRRSRLFDRSPRASTPLKNV
;
A
#
# COMPACT_ATOMS: atom_id res chain seq x y z
N MET A 1 2.75 -26.18 4.27
CA MET A 1 3.56 -25.46 3.27
C MET A 1 3.94 -24.12 3.89
N THR A 2 5.21 -23.94 4.18
CA THR A 2 5.74 -22.80 4.96
C THR A 2 6.42 -21.85 3.99
N MET A 3 5.80 -20.69 3.73
CA MET A 3 6.32 -19.70 2.79
C MET A 3 7.48 -18.94 3.46
N ARG A 4 8.68 -19.05 2.88
CA ARG A 4 9.90 -18.36 3.36
C ARG A 4 9.91 -16.93 2.81
N MET A 5 9.93 -15.96 3.72
CA MET A 5 10.30 -14.58 3.44
C MET A 5 11.79 -14.58 3.03
N GLN A 6 12.09 -14.34 1.74
CA GLN A 6 13.45 -14.25 1.25
C GLN A 6 13.86 -12.79 1.11
N THR A 7 14.72 -12.32 2.01
CA THR A 7 15.43 -11.05 1.87
C THR A 7 16.66 -11.29 1.01
N ILE A 8 16.65 -10.83 -0.24
CA ILE A 8 17.77 -10.97 -1.17
C ILE A 8 18.70 -9.77 -0.99
N ALA A 9 19.90 -10.00 -0.47
CA ALA A 9 20.98 -9.01 -0.42
C ALA A 9 22.12 -9.50 -1.32
N VAL A 10 22.24 -8.92 -2.52
CA VAL A 10 23.40 -9.13 -3.40
C VAL A 10 23.80 -7.78 -3.99
N GLY A 11 25.07 -7.41 -3.82
CA GLY A 11 25.63 -6.16 -4.33
C GLY A 11 26.16 -6.32 -5.75
N ALA A 12 25.83 -5.36 -6.62
CA ALA A 12 26.61 -5.04 -7.81
C ALA A 12 26.25 -3.64 -8.38
N LYS A 13 27.31 -2.87 -8.67
CA LYS A 13 27.44 -1.68 -9.54
C LYS A 13 26.79 -0.35 -9.11
N ALA A 14 27.62 0.46 -8.45
CA ALA A 14 27.34 1.76 -7.86
C ALA A 14 27.44 2.99 -8.80
N GLU A 15 27.65 2.84 -10.11
CA GLU A 15 27.89 4.01 -10.99
C GLU A 15 26.63 4.63 -11.60
N VAL A 16 25.61 3.84 -11.95
CA VAL A 16 24.31 4.37 -12.45
C VAL A 16 23.47 4.93 -11.30
N ALA A 17 23.72 4.45 -10.08
CA ALA A 17 23.07 4.91 -8.86
C ALA A 17 23.38 6.39 -8.57
N GLN A 18 24.61 6.87 -8.80
CA GLN A 18 25.02 8.22 -8.38
C GLN A 18 24.28 9.33 -9.15
N THR A 19 24.06 9.17 -10.45
CA THR A 19 23.39 10.17 -11.30
C THR A 19 21.88 10.20 -11.06
N LEU A 20 21.26 9.04 -10.84
CA LEU A 20 19.86 8.96 -10.41
C LEU A 20 19.67 9.54 -9.00
N LEU A 21 20.52 9.16 -8.03
CA LEU A 21 20.47 9.66 -6.64
C LEU A 21 20.60 11.20 -6.56
N SER A 22 21.40 11.81 -7.45
CA SER A 22 21.64 13.26 -7.46
C SER A 22 20.44 14.07 -8.00
N SER A 23 19.64 13.48 -8.89
CA SER A 23 18.40 14.10 -9.41
C SER A 23 17.16 13.76 -8.55
N LEU A 24 17.21 12.63 -7.85
CA LEU A 24 16.15 12.09 -6.99
C LEU A 24 16.13 12.65 -5.55
N VAL A 25 17.03 13.57 -5.18
CA VAL A 25 17.16 14.13 -3.82
C VAL A 25 15.83 14.65 -3.23
N PRO A 26 14.89 15.24 -4.01
CA PRO A 26 13.57 15.59 -3.47
C PRO A 26 12.61 14.41 -3.35
N ALA A 27 12.71 13.40 -4.24
CA ALA A 27 11.87 12.20 -4.28
C ALA A 27 12.19 11.23 -3.12
N LEU A 28 13.47 11.19 -2.73
CA LEU A 28 14.02 10.38 -1.66
C LEU A 28 13.72 10.96 -0.26
N ARG A 29 13.10 12.14 -0.16
CA ARG A 29 12.61 12.63 1.13
C ARG A 29 11.47 11.72 1.59
N PRO A 30 11.63 10.99 2.70
CA PRO A 30 10.57 10.15 3.25
C PRO A 30 9.39 11.04 3.63
N SER A 31 8.16 10.55 3.44
CA SER A 31 7.01 11.08 4.16
C SER A 31 7.31 10.96 5.66
N GLN A 32 7.17 12.06 6.40
CA GLN A 32 7.56 12.13 7.81
C GLN A 32 6.61 11.33 8.70
N GLY A 33 6.93 10.05 8.91
CA GLY A 33 6.49 9.20 10.01
C GLY A 33 7.69 8.80 10.89
N PRO A 34 7.51 8.50 12.18
CA PRO A 34 8.62 8.24 13.08
C PRO A 34 9.24 6.86 12.82
N GLY A 35 10.51 6.85 12.41
CA GLY A 35 11.37 5.66 12.40
C GLY A 35 11.54 5.00 11.02
N VAL A 36 12.76 5.14 10.47
CA VAL A 36 13.31 4.49 9.27
C VAL A 36 12.91 5.12 7.92
N ALA A 37 13.85 5.93 7.41
CA ALA A 37 13.82 6.71 6.17
C ALA A 37 14.11 5.85 4.91
N VAL A 38 13.38 4.76 4.71
CA VAL A 38 13.58 3.87 3.56
C VAL A 38 12.30 3.85 2.71
N LEU A 39 12.42 4.19 1.43
CA LEU A 39 11.31 4.15 0.48
C LEU A 39 10.88 2.70 0.27
N THR A 40 9.57 2.45 0.42
CA THR A 40 9.00 1.10 0.33
C THR A 40 8.33 0.90 -1.02
N VAL A 41 8.82 -0.08 -1.78
CA VAL A 41 8.22 -0.54 -3.03
C VAL A 41 7.58 -1.89 -2.79
N ALA A 42 6.27 -2.00 -3.03
CA ALA A 42 5.57 -3.26 -3.03
C ALA A 42 5.34 -3.71 -4.48
N VAL A 43 5.48 -5.01 -4.72
CA VAL A 43 5.21 -5.67 -5.99
C VAL A 43 4.18 -6.75 -5.72
N LEU A 44 3.03 -6.61 -6.36
CA LEU A 44 1.93 -7.54 -6.31
C LEU A 44 2.06 -8.47 -7.52
N SER A 45 2.49 -9.71 -7.29
CA SER A 45 2.66 -10.72 -8.33
C SER A 45 2.48 -12.13 -7.77
N ASP A 46 1.99 -13.05 -8.59
CA ASP A 46 1.79 -14.45 -8.21
C ASP A 46 3.12 -15.22 -8.14
N THR A 47 4.11 -14.74 -8.88
CA THR A 47 5.48 -15.24 -8.89
C THR A 47 6.46 -14.11 -8.64
N VAL A 48 7.69 -14.40 -8.24
CA VAL A 48 8.71 -13.33 -8.15
C VAL A 48 9.10 -12.94 -9.58
N PRO A 49 8.85 -11.70 -10.04
CA PRO A 49 9.16 -11.32 -11.41
C PRO A 49 10.67 -11.22 -11.63
N ASP A 50 11.17 -11.67 -12.78
CA ASP A 50 12.60 -11.62 -13.09
C ASP A 50 13.13 -10.18 -13.13
N TRP A 51 12.29 -9.24 -13.60
CA TRP A 51 12.61 -7.81 -13.65
C TRP A 51 12.77 -7.19 -12.25
N LEU A 52 12.26 -7.83 -11.20
CA LEU A 52 12.39 -7.36 -9.82
C LEU A 52 13.85 -7.28 -9.36
N GLY A 53 14.69 -8.18 -9.88
CA GLY A 53 16.13 -8.20 -9.60
C GLY A 53 16.84 -6.91 -10.00
N ALA A 54 16.32 -6.20 -11.01
CA ALA A 54 16.86 -4.91 -11.46
C ALA A 54 16.71 -3.80 -10.42
N MET A 55 15.71 -3.92 -9.54
CA MET A 55 15.44 -2.93 -8.48
C MET A 55 16.18 -3.27 -7.18
N ALA A 56 16.82 -4.43 -7.09
CA ALA A 56 17.57 -4.84 -5.92
C ALA A 56 18.83 -3.96 -5.74
N GLY A 57 19.17 -3.65 -4.49
CA GLY A 57 20.39 -2.87 -4.18
C GLY A 57 20.25 -1.35 -4.28
N LEU A 58 19.09 -0.81 -4.68
CA LEU A 58 18.82 0.64 -4.78
C LEU A 58 18.57 1.35 -3.43
N GLY A 59 18.87 0.69 -2.30
CA GLY A 59 18.59 1.25 -0.97
C GLY A 59 17.09 1.38 -0.63
N LEU A 60 16.24 0.62 -1.35
CA LEU A 60 14.79 0.58 -1.18
C LEU A 60 14.38 -0.63 -0.34
N ARG A 61 13.28 -0.51 0.40
CA ARG A 61 12.60 -1.66 1.01
C ARG A 61 11.69 -2.26 -0.05
N LEU A 62 12.01 -3.46 -0.50
CA LEU A 62 11.29 -4.12 -1.57
C LEU A 62 10.47 -5.29 -1.02
N LEU A 63 9.17 -5.30 -1.30
CA LEU A 63 8.22 -6.31 -0.83
C LEU A 63 7.59 -6.98 -2.05
N CYS A 64 7.81 -8.28 -2.23
CA CYS A 64 7.08 -9.06 -3.23
C CYS A 64 5.97 -9.84 -2.53
N VAL A 65 4.73 -9.63 -2.95
CA VAL A 65 3.53 -10.09 -2.24
C VAL A 65 2.57 -10.74 -3.23
N GLY A 66 2.14 -11.97 -2.94
CA GLY A 66 1.08 -12.65 -3.69
C GLY A 66 -0.32 -12.24 -3.23
N ALA A 67 -1.35 -12.83 -3.83
CA ALA A 67 -2.75 -12.47 -3.56
C ALA A 67 -3.14 -12.57 -2.08
N ASP A 68 -2.67 -13.60 -1.37
CA ASP A 68 -2.96 -13.80 0.05
C ASP A 68 -2.34 -12.72 0.96
N GLY A 69 -1.13 -12.27 0.60
CA GLY A 69 -0.40 -11.25 1.35
C GLY A 69 -0.84 -9.83 1.03
N ALA A 70 -1.61 -9.61 -0.04
CA ALA A 70 -2.05 -8.28 -0.47
C ALA A 70 -2.81 -7.52 0.62
N SER A 71 -3.50 -8.26 1.51
CA SER A 71 -4.21 -7.73 2.67
C SER A 71 -3.32 -7.07 3.73
N LEU A 72 -2.01 -7.34 3.71
CA LEU A 72 -1.03 -6.77 4.64
C LEU A 72 -0.41 -5.45 4.14
N LEU A 73 -0.51 -5.17 2.84
CA LEU A 73 0.03 -3.94 2.24
C LEU A 73 -0.44 -2.63 2.92
N PRO A 74 -1.68 -2.52 3.43
CA PRO A 74 -2.08 -1.33 4.19
C PRO A 74 -1.28 -1.10 5.48
N GLN A 75 -0.72 -2.15 6.07
CA GLN A 75 0.16 -2.05 7.25
C GLN A 75 1.58 -1.61 6.85
N ASP A 76 2.08 -2.15 5.73
CA ASP A 76 3.39 -1.81 5.19
C ASP A 76 3.45 -0.40 4.59
N GLN A 77 2.29 0.15 4.21
CA GLN A 77 2.13 1.47 3.59
C GLN A 77 3.17 1.72 2.48
N PRO A 78 3.14 0.98 1.35
CA PRO A 78 4.11 1.21 0.28
C PRO A 78 4.03 2.64 -0.29
N ASP A 79 5.17 3.18 -0.70
CA ASP A 79 5.28 4.45 -1.44
C ASP A 79 4.93 4.25 -2.92
N ILE A 80 5.34 3.09 -3.47
CA ILE A 80 5.10 2.68 -4.84
C ILE A 80 4.57 1.26 -4.82
N LEU A 81 3.48 1.01 -5.55
CA LEU A 81 2.91 -0.31 -5.77
C LEU A 81 3.05 -0.67 -7.25
N PHE A 82 3.83 -1.70 -7.53
CA PHE A 82 3.83 -2.39 -8.82
C PHE A 82 2.79 -3.51 -8.79
N ILE A 83 2.06 -3.66 -9.88
CA ILE A 83 1.11 -4.74 -10.10
C ILE A 83 1.58 -5.48 -11.35
N ASP A 84 1.96 -6.73 -11.20
CA ASP A 84 2.42 -7.60 -12.28
C ASP A 84 1.21 -8.33 -12.87
N ALA A 85 0.81 -7.95 -14.08
CA ALA A 85 -0.34 -8.51 -14.75
C ALA A 85 0.08 -9.57 -15.78
N PRO A 86 -0.70 -10.64 -15.98
CA PRO A 86 -1.95 -10.94 -15.28
C PRO A 86 -1.71 -11.39 -13.84
N PHE A 87 -2.60 -10.95 -12.94
CA PHE A 87 -2.57 -11.31 -11.52
C PHE A 87 -3.82 -12.11 -11.15
N VAL A 88 -3.70 -13.09 -10.24
CA VAL A 88 -4.81 -13.98 -9.85
C VAL A 88 -5.99 -13.22 -9.22
N MET A 89 -5.76 -12.04 -8.66
CA MET A 89 -6.82 -11.23 -8.05
C MET A 89 -7.63 -10.48 -9.11
N SER A 90 -8.97 -10.50 -8.98
CA SER A 90 -9.85 -9.78 -9.90
C SER A 90 -9.66 -8.26 -9.84
N ASP A 91 -9.89 -7.59 -10.97
CA ASP A 91 -9.80 -6.13 -11.13
C ASP A 91 -10.59 -5.38 -10.05
N ARG A 92 -11.79 -5.87 -9.71
CA ARG A 92 -12.61 -5.26 -8.65
C ARG A 92 -11.92 -5.31 -7.28
N ARG A 93 -11.27 -6.42 -6.94
CA ARG A 93 -10.55 -6.55 -5.67
C ARG A 93 -9.29 -5.68 -5.69
N LEU A 94 -8.61 -5.61 -6.83
CA LEU A 94 -7.46 -4.75 -7.04
C LEU A 94 -7.82 -3.27 -6.91
N ALA A 95 -8.93 -2.84 -7.49
CA ALA A 95 -9.47 -1.50 -7.35
C ALA A 95 -9.72 -1.12 -5.88
N LEU A 96 -10.32 -2.03 -5.10
CA LEU A 96 -10.57 -1.81 -3.68
C LEU A 96 -9.27 -1.72 -2.87
N LEU A 97 -8.29 -2.58 -3.16
CA LEU A 97 -6.98 -2.54 -2.53
C LEU A 97 -6.27 -1.21 -2.83
N VAL A 98 -6.22 -0.81 -4.10
CA VAL A 98 -5.62 0.46 -4.53
C VAL A 98 -6.31 1.65 -3.86
N ALA A 99 -7.63 1.65 -3.81
CA ALA A 99 -8.40 2.69 -3.11
C ALA A 99 -8.05 2.75 -1.62
N GLN A 100 -7.99 1.60 -0.94
CA GLN A 100 -7.62 1.52 0.48
C GLN A 100 -6.19 2.02 0.74
N LEU A 101 -5.24 1.65 -0.12
CA LEU A 101 -3.85 2.11 0.00
C LEU A 101 -3.73 3.61 -0.24
N ARG A 102 -4.44 4.15 -1.25
CA ARG A 102 -4.49 5.60 -1.53
C ARG A 102 -5.18 6.39 -0.42
N TRP A 103 -6.12 5.79 0.31
CA TRP A 103 -6.68 6.41 1.53
C TRP A 103 -5.66 6.52 2.65
N GLY A 104 -4.83 5.49 2.86
CA GLY A 104 -3.77 5.54 3.86
C GLY A 104 -2.61 6.45 3.44
N ARG A 105 -2.33 6.50 2.14
CA ARG A 105 -1.20 7.22 1.55
C ARG A 105 -1.60 7.85 0.21
N SER A 106 -2.05 9.10 0.27
CA SER A 106 -2.57 9.82 -0.90
C SER A 106 -1.54 10.07 -2.01
N ASP A 107 -0.25 10.05 -1.67
CA ASP A 107 0.86 10.17 -2.61
C ASP A 107 1.29 8.84 -3.23
N LEU A 108 0.63 7.71 -2.92
CA LEU A 108 0.92 6.40 -3.50
C LEU A 108 1.00 6.47 -5.03
N VAL A 109 2.07 5.91 -5.57
CA VAL A 109 2.22 5.69 -7.01
C VAL A 109 1.89 4.25 -7.35
N VAL A 110 1.00 4.04 -8.31
CA VAL A 110 0.59 2.71 -8.78
C VAL A 110 1.12 2.52 -10.19
N VAL A 111 1.91 1.48 -10.39
CA VAL A 111 2.52 1.10 -11.66
C VAL A 111 1.99 -0.26 -12.08
N LEU A 112 1.57 -0.38 -13.34
CA LEU A 112 1.11 -1.63 -13.92
C LEU A 112 2.16 -2.20 -14.87
N ALA A 113 2.53 -3.46 -14.67
CA ALA A 113 3.40 -4.22 -15.56
C ALA A 113 2.51 -5.17 -16.37
N ASP A 114 1.96 -4.70 -17.48
CA ASP A 114 1.03 -5.47 -18.32
C ASP A 114 1.44 -5.52 -19.81
N GLY A 115 2.41 -4.70 -20.23
CA GLY A 115 2.78 -4.57 -21.65
C GLY A 115 1.72 -3.91 -22.52
N MET A 116 0.62 -3.45 -21.93
CA MET A 116 -0.54 -2.93 -22.66
C MET A 116 -0.75 -1.46 -22.31
N ILE A 117 -0.30 -0.59 -23.20
CA ILE A 117 -0.51 0.85 -23.04
C ILE A 117 -1.97 1.18 -23.37
N GLY A 118 -2.69 1.74 -22.39
CA GLY A 118 -4.04 2.28 -22.58
C GLY A 118 -5.19 1.28 -22.38
N GLN A 119 -4.92 0.09 -21.85
CA GLN A 119 -5.98 -0.82 -21.42
C GLN A 119 -6.62 -0.31 -20.12
N ASP A 120 -7.96 -0.27 -20.09
CA ASP A 120 -8.70 0.07 -18.89
C ASP A 120 -8.88 -1.19 -18.03
N HIS A 121 -8.24 -1.17 -16.85
CA HIS A 121 -8.33 -2.25 -15.86
C HIS A 121 -9.37 -1.97 -14.77
N GLY A 122 -10.17 -0.92 -14.91
CA GLY A 122 -11.22 -0.58 -13.94
C GLY A 122 -10.70 -0.06 -12.60
N PHE A 123 -9.41 0.32 -12.52
CA PHE A 123 -8.82 1.00 -11.37
C PHE A 123 -7.78 2.04 -11.79
N ALA A 124 -7.60 3.05 -10.93
CA ALA A 124 -6.67 4.14 -11.19
C ALA A 124 -5.21 3.70 -10.99
N HIS A 125 -4.42 3.81 -12.04
CA HIS A 125 -2.96 3.63 -12.04
C HIS A 125 -2.30 4.89 -12.63
N ASP A 126 -1.01 5.09 -12.33
CA ASP A 126 -0.27 6.30 -12.73
C ASP A 126 0.68 6.06 -13.92
N LEU A 127 1.13 4.81 -14.10
CA LEU A 127 2.09 4.43 -15.14
C LEU A 127 1.87 2.97 -15.55
N ASN A 128 2.04 2.68 -16.84
CA ASN A 128 2.17 1.31 -17.35
C ASN A 128 3.57 1.13 -17.95
N PHE A 129 4.11 -0.08 -17.85
CA PHE A 129 5.29 -0.49 -18.60
C PHE A 129 5.16 -1.93 -19.07
N ASP A 130 6.00 -2.27 -20.04
CA ASP A 130 6.06 -3.62 -20.60
C ASP A 130 7.17 -4.44 -19.94
N PRO A 131 6.84 -5.44 -19.11
CA PRO A 131 7.84 -6.28 -18.47
C PRO A 131 8.58 -7.19 -19.47
N SER A 132 8.02 -7.43 -20.67
CA SER A 132 8.65 -8.26 -21.70
C SER A 132 9.88 -7.60 -22.35
N LEU A 133 9.99 -6.27 -22.23
CA LEU A 133 11.15 -5.49 -22.72
C LEU A 133 12.37 -5.59 -21.80
N GLY A 134 12.26 -6.32 -20.68
CA GLY A 134 13.37 -6.72 -19.83
C GLY A 134 13.62 -5.80 -18.63
N ALA A 135 14.68 -6.16 -17.88
CA ALA A 135 15.05 -5.57 -16.59
C ALA A 135 15.29 -4.04 -16.64
N ASP A 136 15.86 -3.53 -17.72
CA ASP A 136 16.18 -2.11 -17.85
C ASP A 136 14.91 -1.24 -17.87
N HIS A 137 13.83 -1.73 -18.50
CA HIS A 137 12.55 -1.03 -18.56
C HIS A 137 11.86 -0.95 -17.19
N ALA A 138 12.06 -1.94 -16.32
CA ALA A 138 11.58 -1.86 -14.95
C ALA A 138 12.35 -0.80 -14.13
N GLY A 139 13.65 -0.65 -14.38
CA GLY A 139 14.45 0.43 -13.82
C GLY A 139 13.98 1.82 -14.26
N ASP A 140 13.68 1.99 -15.54
CA ASP A 140 13.12 3.22 -16.09
C ASP A 140 11.72 3.51 -15.52
N ALA A 141 10.86 2.50 -15.45
CA ALA A 141 9.54 2.63 -14.84
C ALA A 141 9.63 3.07 -13.37
N LEU A 142 10.59 2.52 -12.62
CA LEU A 142 10.87 2.95 -11.25
C LEU A 142 11.34 4.41 -11.20
N ALA A 143 12.25 4.83 -12.07
CA ALA A 143 12.72 6.21 -12.13
C ALA A 143 11.59 7.21 -12.44
N VAL A 144 10.67 6.85 -13.35
CA VAL A 144 9.47 7.63 -13.65
C VAL A 144 8.52 7.64 -12.45
N ALA A 145 8.29 6.49 -11.80
CA ALA A 145 7.44 6.39 -10.62
C ALA A 145 7.96 7.26 -9.46
N LEU A 146 9.27 7.27 -9.23
CA LEU A 146 9.91 8.14 -8.24
C LEU A 146 9.73 9.62 -8.58
N SER A 147 9.81 9.98 -9.87
CA SER A 147 9.56 11.35 -10.32
C SER A 147 8.10 11.77 -10.09
N ILE A 148 7.14 10.88 -10.35
CA ILE A 148 5.72 11.11 -10.05
C ILE A 148 5.52 11.29 -8.54
N LEU A 149 6.12 10.41 -7.73
CA LEU A 149 6.05 10.48 -6.26
C LEU A 149 6.59 11.82 -5.75
N SER A 150 7.76 12.25 -6.24
CA SER A 150 8.35 13.54 -5.90
C SER A 150 7.40 14.70 -6.20
N ARG A 151 6.78 14.70 -7.39
CA ARG A 151 5.82 15.74 -7.78
C ARG A 151 4.58 15.72 -6.89
N LYS A 152 4.02 14.54 -6.60
CA LYS A 152 2.87 14.38 -5.69
C LYS A 152 3.18 14.92 -4.29
N ARG A 153 4.41 14.73 -3.80
CA ARG A 153 4.88 15.26 -2.51
C ARG A 153 5.13 16.76 -2.50
N GLN A 154 5.67 17.30 -3.60
CA GLN A 154 5.97 18.73 -3.73
C GLN A 154 4.72 19.59 -3.95
N GLY A 155 3.74 19.06 -4.70
CA GLY A 155 2.47 19.76 -4.95
C GLY A 155 1.44 19.63 -3.82
N GLY A 156 1.80 18.96 -2.71
CA GLY A 156 0.89 18.62 -1.63
C GLY A 156 0.74 19.72 -0.58
N ASP A 157 -0.02 20.77 -0.91
CA ASP A 157 -0.70 21.65 0.06
C ASP A 157 -2.14 21.16 0.31
N LEU A 158 -2.31 19.84 0.36
CA LEU A 158 -3.57 19.18 0.71
C LEU A 158 -3.51 18.82 2.20
N PRO A 159 -4.57 19.07 2.98
CA PRO A 159 -4.56 18.85 4.42
C PRO A 159 -4.19 17.39 4.65
N ARG A 160 -3.02 17.20 5.25
CA ARG A 160 -2.46 15.93 5.71
C ARG A 160 -3.57 15.23 6.50
N GLN A 161 -4.32 14.36 5.84
CA GLN A 161 -5.41 13.66 6.49
C GLN A 161 -4.77 12.85 7.60
N LYS A 162 -5.09 13.25 8.84
CA LYS A 162 -4.68 12.55 10.05
C LYS A 162 -4.84 11.06 9.76
N PRO A 163 -3.80 10.21 9.98
CA PRO A 163 -3.96 8.78 9.79
C PRO A 163 -5.15 8.36 10.63
N LEU A 164 -6.28 8.08 9.98
CA LEU A 164 -7.39 7.46 10.63
C LEU A 164 -6.87 6.06 10.89
N PHE A 165 -6.39 5.86 12.12
CA PHE A 165 -6.40 4.55 12.74
C PHE A 165 -7.77 3.97 12.41
N VAL A 166 -7.83 3.11 11.40
CA VAL A 166 -8.99 2.27 11.18
C VAL A 166 -9.07 1.50 12.48
N PRO A 167 -10.05 1.78 13.36
CA PRO A 167 -10.21 0.97 14.54
C PRO A 167 -10.64 -0.36 13.94
N LEU A 168 -9.70 -1.32 13.87
CA LEU A 168 -10.00 -2.72 13.65
C LEU A 168 -11.28 -3.00 14.44
N LEU A 169 -12.37 -3.25 13.71
CA LEU A 169 -13.70 -3.63 14.19
C LEU A 169 -13.75 -3.69 15.72
N ARG A 170 -13.93 -2.54 16.39
CA ARG A 170 -14.42 -2.56 17.76
C ARG A 170 -15.84 -3.07 17.63
N ARG A 171 -15.99 -4.39 17.70
CA ARG A 171 -17.28 -5.04 17.95
C ARG A 171 -17.96 -4.20 19.02
N PRO A 172 -19.18 -3.69 18.80
CA PRO A 172 -19.96 -3.24 19.93
C PRO A 172 -20.14 -4.49 20.80
N SER A 173 -19.37 -4.60 21.88
CA SER A 173 -19.73 -5.52 22.94
C SER A 173 -21.02 -4.94 23.51
N VAL A 174 -22.13 -5.44 22.97
CA VAL A 174 -23.46 -5.22 23.51
C VAL A 174 -23.42 -5.80 24.92
N ARG A 175 -23.04 -4.97 25.91
CA ARG A 175 -23.33 -5.23 27.31
C ARG A 175 -24.85 -5.26 27.38
N ARG A 176 -25.42 -6.46 27.39
CA ARG A 176 -26.82 -6.71 27.76
C ARG A 176 -27.01 -6.15 29.18
N SER A 177 -27.41 -4.89 29.28
CA SER A 177 -28.00 -4.34 30.49
C SER A 177 -29.37 -4.98 30.65
N ARG A 178 -29.51 -5.69 31.78
CA ARG A 178 -30.66 -6.47 32.22
C ARG A 178 -31.98 -5.73 31.95
N LEU A 179 -32.83 -6.34 31.12
CA LEU A 179 -34.19 -5.90 30.80
C LEU A 179 -35.25 -6.61 31.64
N PHE A 180 -34.82 -7.24 32.76
CA PHE A 180 -35.69 -7.83 33.76
C PHE A 180 -35.28 -7.32 35.13
N ASP A 181 -35.47 -6.03 35.35
CA ASP A 181 -35.58 -5.48 36.69
C ASP A 181 -36.76 -4.51 36.70
N ARG A 182 -37.95 -5.07 36.92
CA ARG A 182 -39.14 -4.38 37.43
C ARG A 182 -40.24 -5.40 37.69
N SER A 183 -40.36 -5.83 38.95
CA SER A 183 -41.48 -5.41 39.80
C SER A 183 -41.44 -6.17 41.13
N PRO A 184 -41.20 -5.50 42.26
CA PRO A 184 -41.71 -5.97 43.54
C PRO A 184 -43.19 -5.57 43.69
N ARG A 185 -44.03 -6.57 44.00
CA ARG A 185 -45.36 -6.40 44.57
C ARG A 185 -45.27 -5.73 45.95
N ALA A 186 -46.13 -4.75 46.21
CA ALA A 186 -46.80 -4.48 47.49
C ALA A 186 -47.64 -3.18 47.32
N SER A 187 -48.94 -3.28 47.05
CA SER A 187 -50.03 -3.19 48.05
C SER A 187 -50.07 -1.85 48.82
N THR A 188 -51.10 -1.07 48.48
CA THR A 188 -51.69 0.10 49.16
C THR A 188 -51.83 -0.02 50.69
N PRO A 189 -51.94 1.10 51.42
CA PRO A 189 -53.26 1.65 51.81
C PRO A 189 -53.38 3.19 51.62
N LEU A 190 -54.49 3.71 51.09
CA LEU A 190 -55.74 4.18 51.75
C LEU A 190 -55.64 5.51 52.55
N LYS A 191 -56.25 6.55 51.94
CA LYS A 191 -57.11 7.66 52.45
C LYS A 191 -56.77 8.37 53.77
N ASN A 192 -56.85 9.71 53.73
CA ASN A 192 -57.92 10.50 54.39
C ASN A 192 -57.85 11.96 53.85
N VAL A 193 -58.97 12.46 53.28
CA VAL A 193 -59.82 13.57 53.78
C VAL A 193 -59.08 14.89 53.89
#